data_AF-A0A5B7BTB1-F1
#
_entry.id   AF-A0A5B7BTB1-F1
#
_cell.length_a   1.000
_cell.length_b   1.000
_cell.length_c   1.000
_cell.angle_alpha   90.00
_cell.angle_beta   90.00
_cell.angle_gamma   90.00
#
_symmetry.space_group_name_H-M   'P 1'
#
loop_
_entity.id
_entity.type
_entity.pdbx_description
1 polymer ?
#
loop_
_entity_poly.entity_id
_entity_poly.type
_entity_poly.pdbx_seq_one_letter_code
_entity_poly.pdbx_strand_id
1 'polypeptide(L)'
;AGMPESVESTSSLENCIYRVPMIVRKINEEAYTPRAVSIGPFHHGSERLKSMEAHKSSYFKKFIRRGNKRLDDYVGLMKDMEEKTRHCYAETISWLDSDEFVKMILVDA
;
A
#
# COMPACT_ATOMS: atom_id res chain seq x y z
N ALA A 1 38.42 -26.09 5.93
CA ALA A 1 37.04 -25.85 5.45
C ALA A 1 36.47 -24.73 6.31
N GLY A 2 36.46 -23.50 5.79
CA GLY A 2 35.87 -22.36 6.48
C GLY A 2 34.36 -22.48 6.43
N MET A 3 33.71 -22.35 7.58
CA MET A 3 32.26 -22.23 7.66
C MET A 3 31.84 -20.99 6.86
N PRO A 4 30.80 -21.05 6.01
CA PRO A 4 30.27 -19.83 5.43
C PRO A 4 29.73 -18.97 6.58
N GLU A 5 30.20 -17.73 6.64
CA GLU A 5 29.72 -16.71 7.55
C GLU A 5 28.20 -16.69 7.51
N SER A 6 27.57 -16.76 8.68
CA SER A 6 26.16 -16.53 8.85
C SER A 6 25.84 -15.16 8.26
N VAL A 7 25.10 -15.14 7.15
CA VAL A 7 24.56 -13.91 6.60
C VAL A 7 23.57 -13.38 7.64
N GLU A 8 24.02 -12.44 8.47
CA GLU A 8 23.15 -11.64 9.29
C GLU A 8 22.12 -10.99 8.36
N SER A 9 20.85 -11.34 8.53
CA SER A 9 19.75 -10.71 7.79
C SER A 9 19.49 -9.31 8.35
N THR A 10 20.45 -8.40 8.16
CA THR A 10 20.28 -6.99 8.46
C THR A 10 19.79 -6.30 7.20
N SER A 11 18.48 -6.19 7.03
CA SER A 11 17.85 -5.06 6.35
C SER A 11 16.35 -5.19 6.45
N SER A 12 15.73 -4.39 7.33
CA SER A 12 14.42 -3.84 7.01
C SER A 12 14.58 -3.11 5.70
N LEU A 13 14.27 -3.78 4.58
CA LEU A 13 14.43 -3.19 3.25
C LEU A 13 13.64 -1.88 3.24
N GLU A 14 14.37 -0.76 3.16
CA GLU A 14 13.81 0.60 3.14
C GLU A 14 12.92 0.84 1.93
N ASN A 15 12.75 -0.15 1.04
CA ASN A 15 11.88 -0.18 -0.13
C ASN A 15 11.54 -1.66 -0.41
N CYS A 16 10.28 -2.09 -0.25
CA CYS A 16 9.86 -3.49 -0.47
C CYS A 16 8.67 -3.64 -1.42
N ILE A 17 8.11 -2.53 -1.92
CA ILE A 17 7.02 -2.46 -2.88
C ILE A 17 7.53 -1.73 -4.12
N TYR A 18 7.53 -2.43 -5.25
CA TYR A 18 8.11 -1.95 -6.51
C TYR A 18 7.06 -1.94 -7.61
N ARG A 19 7.14 -0.95 -8.51
CA ARG A 19 6.45 -1.08 -9.79
C ARG A 19 7.11 -2.16 -10.64
N VAL A 20 6.29 -2.87 -11.40
CA VAL A 20 6.78 -3.80 -12.40
C VAL A 20 7.59 -3.02 -13.46
N PRO A 21 8.84 -3.42 -13.75
CA PRO A 21 9.65 -2.73 -14.75
C PRO A 21 8.94 -2.61 -16.10
N MET A 22 9.02 -1.42 -16.72
CA MET A 22 8.27 -1.12 -17.95
C MET A 22 8.55 -2.09 -19.10
N ILE A 23 9.78 -2.59 -19.21
CA ILE A 23 10.16 -3.58 -20.24
C ILE A 23 9.33 -4.86 -20.08
N VAL A 24 9.20 -5.36 -18.84
CA VAL A 24 8.43 -6.56 -18.54
C VAL A 24 6.94 -6.29 -18.68
N ARG A 25 6.46 -5.13 -18.21
CA ARG A 25 5.05 -4.73 -18.32
C ARG A 25 4.59 -4.66 -19.77
N LYS A 26 5.42 -4.19 -20.70
CA LYS A 26 5.08 -4.13 -22.14
C LYS A 26 4.86 -5.48 -22.81
N ILE A 27 5.41 -6.56 -22.25
CA ILE A 27 5.22 -7.92 -22.79
C ILE A 27 3.77 -8.38 -22.54
N ASN A 28 3.22 -8.07 -21.38
CA ASN A 28 1.83 -8.38 -21.04
C ASN A 28 1.30 -7.39 -19.99
N GLU A 29 0.69 -6.30 -20.45
CA GLU A 29 0.23 -5.25 -19.56
C GLU A 29 -0.94 -5.71 -18.66
N GLU A 30 -1.82 -6.57 -19.16
CA GLU A 30 -2.98 -7.04 -18.42
C GLU A 30 -2.59 -7.90 -17.21
N ALA A 31 -1.50 -8.67 -17.30
CA ALA A 31 -0.98 -9.46 -16.19
C ALA A 31 -0.55 -8.60 -14.98
N TYR A 32 -0.20 -7.33 -15.23
CA TYR A 32 0.28 -6.41 -14.19
C TYR A 32 -0.68 -5.24 -13.94
N THR A 33 -1.91 -5.31 -14.47
CA THR A 33 -2.93 -4.30 -14.23
C THR A 33 -4.04 -4.91 -13.40
N PRO A 34 -4.33 -4.38 -12.19
CA PRO A 34 -5.43 -4.89 -11.39
C PRO A 34 -6.74 -4.87 -12.18
N ARG A 35 -7.54 -5.92 -12.01
CA ARG A 35 -8.82 -6.10 -12.73
C ARG A 35 -10.04 -5.67 -11.92
N ALA A 36 -9.92 -5.68 -10.60
CA ALA A 36 -11.05 -5.44 -9.70
C ALA A 36 -10.74 -4.31 -8.70
N VAL A 37 -9.68 -4.45 -7.91
CA VAL A 37 -9.36 -3.54 -6.80
C VAL A 37 -7.96 -2.95 -6.96
N SER A 38 -7.82 -1.65 -6.70
CA SER A 38 -6.52 -1.01 -6.50
C SER A 38 -6.14 -1.08 -5.02
N ILE A 39 -4.89 -1.44 -4.75
CA ILE A 39 -4.29 -1.41 -3.42
C ILE A 39 -3.06 -0.50 -3.48
N GLY A 40 -3.03 0.51 -2.62
CA GLY A 40 -1.99 1.50 -2.55
C GLY A 40 -1.95 2.46 -3.75
N PRO A 41 -0.86 3.25 -3.85
CA PRO A 41 -0.77 4.43 -4.72
C PRO A 41 -0.58 4.10 -6.20
N PHE A 42 -0.04 2.93 -6.56
CA PHE A 42 0.38 2.67 -7.94
C PHE A 42 -0.75 2.59 -8.97
N HIS A 43 -1.94 2.22 -8.53
CA HIS A 43 -3.16 2.13 -9.34
C HIS A 43 -4.31 2.99 -8.79
N HIS A 44 -4.02 3.85 -7.80
CA HIS A 44 -5.00 4.72 -7.17
C HIS A 44 -5.60 5.70 -8.19
N GLY A 45 -6.90 5.96 -8.09
CA GLY A 45 -7.61 6.88 -9.00
C GLY A 45 -7.91 6.32 -10.40
N SER A 46 -7.60 5.05 -10.67
CA SER A 46 -7.97 4.43 -11.95
C SER A 46 -9.50 4.37 -12.11
N GLU A 47 -10.04 5.01 -13.15
CA GLU A 47 -11.49 5.03 -13.40
C GLU A 47 -12.07 3.62 -13.56
N ARG A 48 -11.28 2.67 -14.08
CA ARG A 48 -11.66 1.25 -14.22
C ARG A 48 -11.87 0.54 -12.88
N LEU A 49 -11.23 1.02 -11.80
CA LEU A 49 -11.24 0.39 -10.47
C LEU A 49 -12.09 1.16 -9.46
N LYS A 50 -12.63 2.31 -9.85
CA LYS A 50 -13.40 3.22 -9.00
C LYS A 50 -14.62 2.59 -8.35
N SER A 51 -15.25 1.61 -9.00
CA SER A 51 -16.40 0.88 -8.44
C SER A 51 -16.05 0.14 -7.13
N MET A 52 -14.79 -0.29 -6.98
CA MET A 52 -14.33 -0.96 -5.76
C MET A 52 -13.95 0.00 -4.63
N GLU A 53 -13.70 1.29 -4.91
CA GLU A 53 -13.37 2.29 -3.87
C GLU A 53 -14.53 2.48 -2.87
N ALA A 54 -15.77 2.43 -3.36
CA ALA A 54 -16.95 2.46 -2.50
C ALA A 54 -17.06 1.20 -1.61
N HIS A 55 -16.68 0.04 -2.15
CA HIS A 55 -16.70 -1.23 -1.43
C HIS A 55 -15.63 -1.25 -0.33
N LYS A 56 -14.40 -0.83 -0.65
CA LYS A 56 -13.31 -0.63 0.32
C LYS A 56 -13.75 0.24 1.50
N SER A 57 -14.33 1.40 1.22
CA SER A 57 -14.90 2.29 2.24
C SER A 57 -16.00 1.62 3.08
N SER A 58 -16.86 0.81 2.47
CA SER A 58 -17.93 0.08 3.17
C SER A 58 -17.38 -1.02 4.08
N TYR A 59 -16.36 -1.75 3.62
CA TYR A 59 -15.69 -2.78 4.40
C TYR A 59 -14.94 -2.17 5.59
N PHE A 60 -14.17 -1.10 5.37
CA PHE A 60 -13.49 -0.40 6.44
C PHE A 60 -14.49 0.10 7.50
N LYS A 61 -15.60 0.73 7.11
CA LYS A 61 -16.66 1.14 8.07
C LYS A 61 -17.21 -0.03 8.87
N LYS A 62 -17.44 -1.19 8.23
CA LYS A 62 -17.90 -2.42 8.91
C LYS A 62 -16.85 -2.97 9.86
N PHE A 63 -15.57 -2.90 9.49
CA PHE A 63 -14.43 -3.28 10.33
C PHE A 63 -14.37 -2.41 11.59
N ILE A 64 -14.41 -1.09 11.44
CA ILE A 64 -14.43 -0.15 12.57
C ILE A 64 -15.61 -0.41 13.50
N ARG A 65 -16.82 -0.62 12.96
CA ARG A 65 -18.02 -0.90 13.77
C ARG A 65 -17.94 -2.20 14.57
N ARG A 66 -17.14 -3.18 14.11
CA ARG A 66 -16.92 -4.45 14.80
C ARG A 66 -15.81 -4.36 15.84
N GLY A 67 -14.91 -3.38 15.72
CA GLY A 67 -13.80 -3.16 16.64
C GLY A 67 -14.21 -2.38 17.88
N ASN A 68 -13.33 -2.40 18.89
CA ASN A 68 -13.48 -1.66 20.15
C ASN A 68 -12.70 -0.33 20.16
N LYS A 69 -12.29 0.16 18.99
CA LYS A 69 -11.45 1.36 18.81
C LYS A 69 -12.19 2.39 17.99
N ARG A 70 -11.93 3.67 18.26
CA ARG A 70 -12.52 4.80 17.53
C ARG A 70 -11.79 4.97 16.20
N LEU A 71 -12.46 5.56 15.21
CA LEU A 71 -11.86 5.89 13.92
C LEU A 71 -10.55 6.70 14.10
N ASP A 72 -10.57 7.69 14.99
CA ASP A 72 -9.43 8.54 15.29
C ASP A 72 -8.20 7.74 15.78
N ASP A 73 -8.40 6.60 16.45
CA ASP A 73 -7.31 5.75 16.91
C ASP A 73 -6.58 5.11 15.72
N TYR A 74 -7.32 4.68 14.70
CA TYR A 74 -6.74 4.10 13.47
C TYR A 74 -6.08 5.17 12.60
N VAL A 75 -6.69 6.35 12.51
CA VAL A 75 -6.10 7.49 11.80
C VAL A 75 -4.80 7.91 12.47
N GLY A 76 -4.77 8.04 13.81
CA GLY A 76 -3.57 8.35 14.56
C GLY A 76 -2.47 7.31 14.34
N LEU A 77 -2.80 6.02 14.48
CA LEU A 77 -1.85 4.93 14.25
C LEU A 77 -1.26 4.96 12.83
N MET A 78 -2.09 5.19 11.81
CA MET A 78 -1.57 5.26 10.44
C MET A 78 -0.78 6.52 10.15
N LYS A 79 -1.08 7.65 10.80
CA LYS A 79 -0.22 8.86 10.73
C LYS A 79 1.16 8.58 11.34
N ASP A 80 1.21 7.91 12.48
CA ASP A 80 2.48 7.52 13.12
C ASP A 80 3.30 6.56 12.24
N MET A 81 2.61 5.73 11.45
CA MET A 81 3.23 4.77 10.52
C MET A 81 3.44 5.32 9.10
N GLU A 82 3.02 6.55 8.81
CA GLU A 82 2.96 7.07 7.43
C GLU A 82 4.33 7.07 6.78
N GLU A 83 5.33 7.66 7.43
CA GLU A 83 6.68 7.78 6.89
C GLU A 83 7.27 6.40 6.57
N LYS A 84 7.17 5.45 7.52
CA LYS A 84 7.64 4.08 7.33
C LYS A 84 6.90 3.39 6.17
N THR A 85 5.60 3.62 6.04
CA THR A 85 4.79 3.03 4.98
C THR A 85 5.13 3.61 3.61
N ARG A 86 5.40 4.92 3.53
CA ARG A 86 5.87 5.57 2.29
C ARG A 86 7.24 5.03 1.89
N HIS A 87 8.15 4.83 2.84
CA HIS A 87 9.45 4.21 2.57
C HIS A 87 9.30 2.79 2.01
N CYS A 88 8.30 2.00 2.41
CA CYS A 88 8.08 0.70 1.76
C CYS A 88 7.93 0.77 0.23
N TYR A 89 7.55 1.90 -0.37
CA TYR A 89 7.50 2.08 -1.82
C TYR A 89 8.84 2.56 -2.38
N ALA A 90 9.39 1.80 -3.34
CA ALA A 90 10.60 2.19 -4.07
C ALA A 90 10.51 3.52 -4.82
N GLU A 91 9.29 3.99 -5.08
CA GLU A 91 9.02 5.30 -5.66
C GLU A 91 8.55 6.27 -4.57
N THR A 92 9.12 7.47 -4.55
CA THR A 92 8.66 8.54 -3.66
C THR A 92 7.23 8.94 -4.01
N ILE A 93 6.30 8.71 -3.09
CA ILE A 93 4.89 9.09 -3.25
C ILE A 93 4.72 10.56 -2.81
N SER A 94 4.99 11.51 -3.70
CA SER A 94 4.89 12.95 -3.40
C SER A 94 3.58 13.62 -3.83
N TRP A 95 2.77 12.94 -4.66
CA TRP A 95 1.54 13.48 -5.24
C TRP A 95 0.30 13.29 -4.36
N LEU A 96 0.42 12.59 -3.24
CA LEU A 96 -0.63 12.44 -2.24
C LEU A 96 -0.20 13.17 -0.98
N ASP A 97 -1.06 14.05 -0.48
CA ASP A 97 -0.85 14.63 0.85
C ASP A 97 -0.98 13.56 1.95
N SER A 98 -0.69 13.94 3.20
CA SER A 98 -0.71 13.03 4.34
C SER A 98 -2.11 12.44 4.58
N ASP A 99 -3.15 13.27 4.53
CA ASP A 99 -4.50 12.83 4.82
C ASP A 99 -5.04 11.92 3.70
N GLU A 100 -4.74 12.23 2.44
CA GLU A 100 -5.08 11.40 1.29
C GLU A 100 -4.37 10.04 1.35
N PHE A 101 -3.07 10.01 1.66
CA PHE A 101 -2.31 8.78 1.76
C PHE A 101 -2.79 7.91 2.93
N VAL A 102 -2.96 8.49 4.11
CA VAL A 102 -3.46 7.78 5.30
C VAL A 102 -4.85 7.20 5.02
N LYS A 103 -5.75 7.98 4.42
CA LYS A 103 -7.07 7.51 4.04
C LYS A 103 -6.99 6.34 3.06
N MET A 104 -6.14 6.44 2.03
CA MET A 104 -5.94 5.39 1.04
C MET A 104 -5.49 4.08 1.70
N ILE A 105 -4.45 4.11 2.54
CA ILE A 105 -3.96 2.90 3.20
C ILE A 105 -5.01 2.32 4.16
N LEU A 106 -5.75 3.16 4.89
CA LEU A 106 -6.78 2.69 5.83
C LEU A 106 -7.94 1.97 5.13
N VAL A 107 -8.42 2.46 3.99
CA VAL A 107 -9.53 1.80 3.29
C VAL A 107 -9.09 0.56 2.51
N ASP A 108 -7.78 0.38 2.33
CA ASP A 108 -7.18 -0.77 1.66
C ASP A 108 -6.84 -1.94 2.61
N ALA A 109 -6.82 -1.68 3.93
CA ALA A 109 -6.54 -2.66 5.00
C ALA A 109 -7.76 -3.55 5.33
#